data_AF-A0A939I7B4-F1
#
_entry.id   AF-A0A939I7B4-F1
#
_cell.length_a   1.000
_cell.length_b   1.000
_cell.length_c   1.000
_cell.angle_alpha   90.00
_cell.angle_beta   90.00
_cell.angle_gamma   90.00
#
_symmetry.space_group_name_H-M   'P 1'
#
loop_
_entity.id
_entity.type
_entity.pdbx_description
1 polymer ?
#
loop_
_entity_poly.entity_id
_entity_poly.type
_entity_poly.pdbx_seq_one_letter_code
_entity_poly.pdbx_strand_id
1 'polypeptide(L)'
;MAGTTLTQPTVKTVTTLADGRQLIYYDSGAAAPRDTVDRRPLDPASHGSEVRLDPATGAWVTIAAHRQARTYQPPAEECPLCPSGDGRLSEIPAADYQVAVFENRFPSLAGATAPPVSPDADGLWTSGPGTGRCEVVCFTADHDAAFADLTPGRARLVLDAW
;
A
#
# COMPACT_ATOMS: atom_id res chain seq x y z
N MET A 1 -20.84 11.99 -32.48
CA MET A 1 -20.95 13.11 -31.52
C MET A 1 -19.81 12.97 -30.53
N ALA A 2 -18.72 13.68 -30.77
CA ALA A 2 -17.54 13.66 -29.90
C ALA A 2 -17.84 14.48 -28.64
N GLY A 3 -18.08 13.82 -27.52
CA GLY A 3 -18.12 14.46 -26.21
C GLY A 3 -16.69 14.60 -25.71
N THR A 4 -16.17 15.82 -25.70
CA THR A 4 -14.92 16.16 -25.01
C THR A 4 -15.16 15.95 -23.52
N THR A 5 -14.82 14.79 -22.98
CA THR A 5 -14.75 14.59 -21.53
C THR A 5 -13.55 15.40 -21.05
N LEU A 6 -13.79 16.63 -20.60
CA LEU A 6 -12.78 17.38 -19.87
C LEU A 6 -12.39 16.54 -18.65
N THR A 7 -11.18 16.02 -18.67
CA THR A 7 -10.62 15.23 -17.58
C THR A 7 -10.52 16.14 -16.37
N GLN A 8 -11.23 15.80 -15.29
CA GLN A 8 -11.14 16.56 -14.06
C GLN A 8 -9.71 16.47 -13.50
N PRO A 9 -9.18 17.55 -12.89
CA PRO A 9 -7.84 17.53 -12.32
C PRO A 9 -7.76 16.53 -11.16
N THR A 10 -6.60 15.90 -11.02
CA THR A 10 -6.31 15.00 -9.90
C THR A 10 -5.76 15.80 -8.72
N VAL A 11 -6.37 15.66 -7.56
CA VAL A 11 -5.94 16.27 -6.31
C VAL A 11 -5.33 15.19 -5.42
N LYS A 12 -4.10 15.43 -4.98
CA LYS A 12 -3.36 14.55 -4.07
C LYS A 12 -3.42 15.12 -2.65
N THR A 13 -3.85 14.32 -1.70
CA THR A 13 -3.82 14.68 -0.28
C THR A 13 -3.03 13.65 0.51
N VAL A 14 -1.96 14.10 1.16
CA VAL A 14 -1.08 13.24 1.97
C VAL A 14 -1.43 13.41 3.45
N THR A 15 -1.54 12.28 4.15
CA THR A 15 -1.77 12.20 5.60
C THR A 15 -0.94 11.06 6.20
N THR A 16 -1.09 10.85 7.49
CA THR A 16 -0.31 9.88 8.27
C THR A 16 -1.25 8.96 9.05
N LEU A 17 -0.98 7.66 9.04
CA LEU A 17 -1.66 6.63 9.82
C LEU A 17 -1.19 6.63 11.28
N ALA A 18 -1.93 5.97 12.16
CA ALA A 18 -1.67 5.97 13.60
C ALA A 18 -0.29 5.39 13.97
N ASP A 19 0.26 4.50 13.13
CA ASP A 19 1.58 3.88 13.30
C ASP A 19 2.72 4.63 12.56
N GLY A 20 2.44 5.82 12.04
CA GLY A 20 3.42 6.69 11.37
C GLY A 20 3.58 6.46 9.86
N ARG A 21 2.94 5.41 9.31
CA ARG A 21 2.95 5.13 7.87
C ARG A 21 2.22 6.23 7.07
N GLN A 22 2.66 6.45 5.85
CA GLN A 22 2.00 7.41 4.95
C GLN A 22 0.70 6.85 4.36
N LEU A 23 -0.32 7.69 4.28
CA LEU A 23 -1.55 7.47 3.52
C LEU A 23 -1.77 8.64 2.55
N ILE A 24 -2.17 8.34 1.32
CA ILE A 24 -2.37 9.29 0.24
C ILE A 24 -3.75 9.05 -0.37
N TYR A 25 -4.56 10.10 -0.49
CA TYR A 25 -5.78 10.09 -1.27
C TYR A 25 -5.56 10.77 -2.62
N TYR A 26 -6.11 10.18 -3.66
CA TYR A 26 -6.20 10.77 -4.99
C TYR A 26 -7.68 10.93 -5.35
N ASP A 27 -8.10 12.17 -5.58
CA ASP A 27 -9.47 12.55 -5.89
C ASP A 27 -9.53 13.27 -7.25
N SER A 28 -10.49 12.91 -8.11
CA SER A 28 -10.79 13.66 -9.32
C SER A 28 -11.73 14.84 -9.00
N GLY A 29 -11.35 16.04 -9.43
CA GLY A 29 -12.17 17.25 -9.26
C GLY A 29 -11.90 17.95 -7.92
N ALA A 30 -12.95 18.43 -7.27
CA ALA A 30 -12.82 19.05 -5.94
C ALA A 30 -12.58 17.95 -4.90
N ALA A 31 -11.44 18.01 -4.19
CA ALA A 31 -11.15 17.03 -3.14
C ALA A 31 -12.14 17.14 -1.99
N ALA A 32 -12.59 15.99 -1.50
CA ALA A 32 -13.27 15.91 -0.22
C ALA A 32 -12.30 16.30 0.89
N PRO A 33 -12.76 16.91 2.00
CA PRO A 33 -11.90 17.13 3.16
C PRO A 33 -11.41 15.76 3.70
N ARG A 34 -10.08 15.57 3.70
CA ARG A 34 -9.40 14.35 4.17
C ARG A 34 -8.82 14.56 5.58
N ASP A 35 -9.64 15.03 6.50
CA ASP A 35 -9.25 15.42 7.88
C ASP A 35 -9.47 14.32 8.92
N THR A 36 -9.97 13.15 8.50
CA THR A 36 -10.20 12.00 9.38
C THR A 36 -8.88 11.46 9.93
N VAL A 37 -8.84 11.28 11.25
CA VAL A 37 -7.69 10.74 11.99
C VAL A 37 -7.83 9.23 12.13
N ASP A 38 -6.74 8.49 11.86
CA ASP A 38 -6.64 7.06 12.19
C ASP A 38 -6.63 6.87 13.70
N ARG A 39 -7.60 6.11 14.23
CA ARG A 39 -7.80 5.88 15.67
C ARG A 39 -7.41 4.47 16.12
N ARG A 40 -6.83 3.65 15.23
CA ARG A 40 -6.49 2.27 15.56
C ARG A 40 -5.39 2.23 16.63
N PRO A 41 -5.51 1.36 17.65
CA PRO A 41 -4.48 1.22 18.68
C PRO A 41 -3.34 0.33 18.16
N LEU A 42 -2.45 0.90 17.36
CA LEU A 42 -1.37 0.17 16.71
C LEU A 42 -0.01 0.49 17.33
N ASP A 43 0.79 -0.55 17.54
CA ASP A 43 2.22 -0.40 17.72
C ASP A 43 2.89 0.00 16.39
N PRO A 44 4.08 0.63 16.43
CA PRO A 44 4.87 0.90 15.24
C PRO A 44 5.09 -0.36 14.41
N ALA A 45 5.02 -0.24 13.08
CA ALA A 45 5.23 -1.36 12.18
C ALA A 45 6.68 -1.90 12.27
N SER A 46 6.83 -3.21 12.15
CA SER A 46 8.15 -3.88 12.09
C SER A 46 8.65 -3.92 10.66
N HIS A 47 9.89 -3.50 10.47
CA HIS A 47 10.50 -3.27 9.17
C HIS A 47 11.80 -4.07 9.10
N GLY A 48 11.74 -5.26 8.51
CA GLY A 48 12.91 -6.10 8.36
C GLY A 48 12.69 -7.22 7.35
N SER A 49 13.47 -7.17 6.27
CA SER A 49 13.59 -8.25 5.30
C SER A 49 15.03 -8.35 4.83
N GLU A 50 15.37 -9.49 4.23
CA GLU A 50 16.65 -9.74 3.59
C GLU A 50 16.43 -10.14 2.14
N VAL A 51 17.44 -9.94 1.30
CA VAL A 51 17.52 -10.47 -0.05
C VAL A 51 18.69 -11.47 -0.09
N ARG A 52 18.47 -12.61 -0.74
CA ARG A 52 19.48 -13.66 -0.91
C ARG A 52 19.60 -14.04 -2.38
N LEU A 53 20.82 -14.30 -2.85
CA LEU A 53 21.05 -14.90 -4.15
C LEU A 53 20.92 -16.43 -4.03
N ASP A 54 20.03 -17.02 -4.81
CA ASP A 54 19.97 -18.47 -4.97
C ASP A 54 21.10 -18.92 -5.93
N PRO A 55 22.09 -19.70 -5.48
CA PRO A 55 23.21 -20.12 -6.31
C PRO A 55 22.82 -21.11 -7.41
N ALA A 56 21.71 -21.83 -7.27
CA ALA A 56 21.29 -22.82 -8.26
C ALA A 56 20.64 -22.16 -9.49
N THR A 57 19.90 -21.07 -9.26
CA THR A 57 19.14 -20.38 -10.31
C THR A 57 19.73 -19.03 -10.70
N GLY A 58 20.61 -18.46 -9.87
CA GLY A 58 21.11 -17.10 -10.00
C GLY A 58 20.06 -16.02 -9.69
N ALA A 59 18.91 -16.39 -9.12
CA ALA A 59 17.82 -15.46 -8.84
C ALA A 59 17.97 -14.80 -7.47
N TRP A 60 17.53 -13.54 -7.37
CA TRP A 60 17.40 -12.84 -6.09
C TRP A 60 16.04 -13.13 -5.45
N VAL A 61 16.06 -13.55 -4.19
CA VAL A 61 14.88 -13.91 -3.40
C VAL A 61 14.75 -12.95 -2.22
N THR A 62 13.58 -12.35 -2.05
CA THR A 62 13.26 -11.53 -0.87
C THR A 62 12.64 -12.40 0.22
N ILE A 63 13.18 -12.33 1.44
CA ILE A 63 12.72 -13.08 2.61
C ILE A 63 12.25 -12.08 3.66
N ALA A 64 10.95 -12.13 3.98
CA ALA A 64 10.29 -11.23 4.92
C ALA A 64 9.51 -12.05 5.96
N ALA A 65 10.22 -12.64 6.92
CA ALA A 65 9.65 -13.60 7.88
C ALA A 65 8.50 -13.02 8.74
N HIS A 66 8.54 -11.72 9.02
CA HIS A 66 7.50 -11.02 9.79
C HIS A 66 6.11 -11.08 9.11
N ARG A 67 6.05 -11.34 7.79
CA ARG A 67 4.78 -11.43 7.04
C ARG A 67 3.94 -12.66 7.40
N GLN A 68 4.51 -13.63 8.13
CA GLN A 68 3.77 -14.82 8.58
C GLN A 68 2.66 -14.49 9.59
N ALA A 69 2.79 -13.37 10.32
CA ALA A 69 1.77 -12.91 11.27
C ALA A 69 0.68 -12.04 10.61
N ARG A 70 0.68 -11.89 9.28
CA ARG A 70 -0.26 -11.03 8.58
C ARG A 70 -1.67 -11.64 8.60
N THR A 71 -2.66 -10.78 8.80
CA THR A 71 -4.07 -11.10 8.57
C THR A 71 -4.25 -11.66 7.15
N TYR A 72 -4.66 -12.92 7.06
CA TYR A 72 -4.90 -13.61 5.79
C TYR A 72 -6.40 -13.78 5.59
N GLN A 73 -6.93 -13.17 4.53
CA GLN A 73 -8.34 -13.24 4.13
C GLN A 73 -9.30 -13.03 5.32
N PRO A 74 -9.26 -11.84 5.95
CA PRO A 74 -10.29 -11.51 6.93
C PRO A 74 -11.66 -11.54 6.24
N PRO A 75 -12.73 -11.77 7.00
CA PRO A 75 -14.07 -11.66 6.44
C PRO A 75 -14.33 -10.21 5.96
N ALA A 76 -15.32 -10.01 5.10
CA ALA A 76 -15.53 -8.73 4.40
C ALA A 76 -15.76 -7.57 5.38
N GLU A 77 -16.46 -7.84 6.48
CA GLU A 77 -16.69 -6.93 7.59
C GLU A 77 -15.41 -6.56 8.35
N GLU A 78 -14.29 -7.25 8.13
CA GLU A 78 -12.98 -6.93 8.71
C GLU A 78 -11.97 -6.51 7.62
N CYS A 79 -12.45 -6.21 6.40
CA CYS A 79 -11.58 -5.82 5.29
C CYS A 79 -10.78 -4.56 5.63
N PRO A 80 -9.43 -4.63 5.66
CA PRO A 80 -8.60 -3.48 6.02
C PRO A 80 -8.59 -2.42 4.93
N LEU A 81 -9.05 -2.75 3.72
CA LEU A 81 -9.06 -1.87 2.55
C LEU A 81 -10.38 -1.11 2.41
N CYS A 82 -11.46 -1.53 3.07
CA CYS A 82 -12.71 -0.77 3.05
C CYS A 82 -12.58 0.50 3.92
N PRO A 83 -13.34 1.56 3.63
CA PRO A 83 -13.42 2.75 4.48
C PRO A 83 -13.77 2.40 5.93
N SER A 84 -13.31 3.21 6.89
CA SER A 84 -13.75 3.08 8.29
C SER A 84 -15.19 3.58 8.44
N GLY A 85 -15.98 2.93 9.27
CA GLY A 85 -17.42 3.20 9.42
C GLY A 85 -18.09 2.24 10.39
N ASP A 86 -19.28 2.60 10.90
CA ASP A 86 -20.09 1.74 11.78
C ASP A 86 -19.33 1.17 12.99
N GLY A 87 -18.42 1.96 13.57
CA GLY A 87 -17.58 1.57 14.70
C GLY A 87 -16.35 0.73 14.33
N ARG A 88 -16.21 0.32 13.08
CA ARG A 88 -15.04 -0.38 12.54
C ARG A 88 -13.96 0.59 12.09
N LEU A 89 -12.71 0.24 12.41
CA LEU A 89 -11.51 0.98 12.03
C LEU A 89 -10.63 0.14 11.09
N SER A 90 -10.21 0.70 9.96
CA SER A 90 -9.42 0.03 8.91
C SER A 90 -8.15 0.82 8.55
N GLU A 91 -7.39 0.39 7.51
CA GLU A 91 -6.25 1.15 7.00
C GLU A 91 -6.65 2.50 6.38
N ILE A 92 -7.96 2.73 6.14
CA ILE A 92 -8.48 3.93 5.53
C ILE A 92 -9.47 4.59 6.50
N PRO A 93 -9.05 5.61 7.28
CA PRO A 93 -9.89 6.27 8.27
C PRO A 93 -11.06 7.06 7.69
N ALA A 94 -10.97 7.49 6.44
CA ALA A 94 -12.04 8.21 5.77
C ALA A 94 -13.27 7.30 5.58
N ALA A 95 -14.46 7.90 5.58
CA ALA A 95 -15.73 7.19 5.37
C ALA A 95 -15.98 6.77 3.91
N ASP A 96 -15.22 7.34 2.97
CA ASP A 96 -15.22 7.00 1.55
C ASP A 96 -13.87 7.39 0.93
N TYR A 97 -13.54 6.85 -0.24
CA TYR A 97 -12.40 7.29 -1.03
C TYR A 97 -12.57 7.00 -2.52
N GLN A 98 -11.85 7.79 -3.32
CA GLN A 98 -11.76 7.57 -4.74
C GLN A 98 -10.64 6.58 -5.08
N VAL A 99 -9.40 6.95 -4.77
CA VAL A 99 -8.23 6.05 -4.75
C VAL A 99 -7.46 6.36 -3.48
N ALA A 100 -6.98 5.32 -2.79
CA ALA A 100 -6.17 5.44 -1.59
C ALA A 100 -4.89 4.62 -1.72
N VAL A 101 -3.75 5.20 -1.34
CA VAL A 101 -2.44 4.56 -1.35
C VAL A 101 -1.84 4.66 0.04
N PHE A 102 -1.43 3.54 0.63
CA PHE A 102 -0.74 3.56 1.92
C PHE A 102 0.41 2.58 1.95
N GLU A 103 1.41 2.88 2.79
CA GLU A 103 2.54 1.97 2.99
C GLU A 103 2.06 0.66 3.60
N ASN A 104 2.50 -0.47 3.07
CA ASN A 104 2.06 -1.79 3.51
C ASN A 104 2.58 -2.06 4.94
N ARG A 105 1.68 -2.47 5.84
CA ARG A 105 2.02 -2.82 7.23
C ARG A 105 2.94 -4.03 7.35
N PHE A 106 2.91 -4.90 6.36
CA PHE A 106 3.69 -6.14 6.30
C PHE A 106 4.52 -6.16 5.00
N PRO A 107 5.48 -5.22 4.86
CA PRO A 107 6.15 -4.97 3.59
C PRO A 107 7.18 -6.05 3.27
N SER A 108 7.33 -6.41 2.00
CA SER A 108 8.41 -7.33 1.58
C SER A 108 9.79 -6.67 1.59
N LEU A 109 9.84 -5.36 1.41
CA LEU A 109 11.06 -4.53 1.40
C LEU A 109 10.86 -3.36 2.35
N ALA A 110 11.89 -3.01 3.11
CA ALA A 110 11.82 -1.91 4.05
C ALA A 110 13.15 -1.17 4.18
N GLY A 111 13.07 0.11 4.53
CA GLY A 111 14.23 0.99 4.67
C GLY A 111 14.64 1.65 3.34
N ALA A 112 15.26 2.82 3.46
CA ALA A 112 15.63 3.66 2.32
C ALA A 112 17.08 3.50 1.89
N THR A 113 17.94 2.96 2.76
CA THR A 113 19.38 2.81 2.49
C THR A 113 19.92 1.69 3.35
N ALA A 114 20.71 0.82 2.76
CA ALA A 114 21.35 -0.24 3.51
C ALA A 114 22.67 -0.66 2.85
N PRO A 115 23.56 -1.37 3.58
CA PRO A 115 24.81 -1.86 3.03
C PRO A 115 24.59 -2.71 1.78
N PRO A 116 25.54 -2.72 0.83
CA PRO A 116 25.46 -3.59 -0.33
C PRO A 116 25.42 -5.06 0.09
N VAL A 117 24.67 -5.86 -0.68
CA VAL A 117 24.69 -7.32 -0.59
C VAL A 117 26.14 -7.81 -0.66
N SER A 118 26.48 -8.74 0.22
CA SER A 118 27.84 -9.26 0.34
C SER A 118 27.82 -10.77 0.53
N PRO A 119 28.85 -11.50 0.08
CA PRO A 119 29.03 -12.89 0.46
C PRO A 119 29.22 -12.98 1.98
N ASP A 120 28.74 -14.07 2.56
CA ASP A 120 29.03 -14.45 3.93
C ASP A 120 30.50 -14.86 4.10
N ALA A 121 30.91 -15.13 5.35
CA ALA A 121 32.31 -15.38 5.68
C ALA A 121 32.92 -16.57 4.91
N ASP A 122 32.11 -17.58 4.61
CA ASP A 122 32.52 -18.79 3.90
C ASP A 122 32.37 -18.66 2.38
N GLY A 123 31.82 -17.54 1.89
CA GLY A 123 31.64 -17.25 0.47
C GLY A 123 30.56 -18.08 -0.22
N LEU A 124 29.77 -18.83 0.54
CA LEU A 124 28.77 -19.75 0.03
C LEU A 124 27.44 -19.04 -0.27
N TRP A 125 27.11 -18.01 0.51
CA TRP A 125 25.83 -17.31 0.43
C TRP A 125 26.03 -15.82 0.23
N THR A 126 25.38 -15.25 -0.78
CA THR A 126 25.32 -13.80 -0.95
C THR A 126 23.98 -13.28 -0.43
N SER A 127 24.02 -12.39 0.55
CA SER A 127 22.81 -11.83 1.14
C SER A 127 22.98 -10.37 1.55
N GLY A 128 21.86 -9.70 1.83
CA GLY A 128 21.86 -8.36 2.35
C GLY A 128 20.46 -7.89 2.74
N PRO A 129 20.34 -6.64 3.20
CA PRO A 129 19.07 -6.04 3.60
C PRO A 129 18.12 -5.84 2.42
N GLY A 130 16.84 -6.21 2.60
CA GLY A 130 15.78 -6.00 1.62
C GLY A 130 15.29 -4.55 1.62
N THR A 131 16.03 -3.68 0.96
CA THR A 131 15.77 -2.22 0.93
C THR A 131 14.67 -1.87 -0.07
N GLY A 132 13.74 -1.01 0.32
CA GLY A 132 12.67 -0.55 -0.55
C GLY A 132 11.44 -0.05 0.21
N ARG A 133 10.40 0.27 -0.56
CA ARG A 133 9.09 0.68 -0.05
C ARG A 133 8.03 -0.21 -0.69
N CYS A 134 7.08 -0.68 0.11
CA CYS A 134 5.93 -1.44 -0.38
C CYS A 134 4.67 -0.67 -0.05
N GLU A 135 3.81 -0.48 -1.05
CA GLU A 135 2.55 0.26 -0.91
C GLU A 135 1.39 -0.61 -1.38
N VAL A 136 0.20 -0.30 -0.87
CA VAL A 136 -1.07 -0.89 -1.30
C VAL A 136 -1.87 0.22 -1.99
N VAL A 137 -2.33 -0.04 -3.21
CA VAL A 137 -3.18 0.87 -3.99
C VAL A 137 -4.60 0.31 -3.98
N CYS A 138 -5.54 1.04 -3.38
CA CYS A 138 -6.96 0.71 -3.34
C CYS A 138 -7.70 1.52 -4.41
N PHE A 139 -8.34 0.84 -5.36
CA PHE A 139 -8.90 1.47 -6.57
C PHE A 139 -10.26 2.12 -6.38
N THR A 140 -11.01 1.70 -5.37
CA THR A 140 -12.38 2.13 -5.07
C THR A 140 -12.74 1.71 -3.65
N ALA A 141 -13.66 2.44 -3.02
CA ALA A 141 -14.24 2.11 -1.71
C ALA A 141 -15.26 0.96 -1.76
N ASP A 142 -15.77 0.65 -2.96
CA ASP A 142 -16.69 -0.46 -3.19
C ASP A 142 -15.96 -1.81 -3.07
N HIS A 143 -16.36 -2.62 -2.09
CA HIS A 143 -15.74 -3.91 -1.78
C HIS A 143 -15.91 -4.93 -2.91
N ASP A 144 -17.06 -4.90 -3.58
CA ASP A 144 -17.47 -5.93 -4.54
C ASP A 144 -17.08 -5.58 -5.98
N ALA A 145 -16.54 -4.38 -6.20
CA ALA A 145 -16.12 -3.91 -7.51
C ALA A 145 -14.73 -4.43 -7.90
N ALA A 146 -14.59 -4.86 -9.15
CA ALA A 146 -13.32 -5.13 -9.79
C ALA A 146 -12.83 -3.91 -10.58
N PHE A 147 -11.56 -3.93 -10.99
CA PHE A 147 -11.01 -2.87 -11.86
C PHE A 147 -11.80 -2.70 -13.17
N ALA A 148 -12.35 -3.80 -13.71
CA ALA A 148 -13.13 -3.78 -14.95
C ALA A 148 -14.47 -3.03 -14.81
N ASP A 149 -14.97 -2.85 -13.59
CA ASP A 149 -16.23 -2.14 -13.30
C ASP A 149 -16.01 -0.62 -13.20
N LEU A 150 -14.76 -0.17 -13.17
CA LEU A 150 -14.42 1.24 -13.07
C LEU A 150 -14.78 1.99 -14.35
N THR A 151 -15.36 3.18 -14.19
CA THR A 151 -15.51 4.10 -15.32
C THR A 151 -14.14 4.50 -15.87
N PRO A 152 -14.01 4.91 -17.14
CA PRO A 152 -12.74 5.37 -17.70
C PRO A 152 -12.08 6.51 -16.89
N GLY A 153 -12.88 7.39 -16.29
CA GLY A 153 -12.38 8.45 -15.40
C GLY A 153 -11.78 7.90 -14.11
N ARG A 154 -12.42 6.90 -13.50
CA ARG A 154 -11.90 6.20 -12.30
C ARG A 154 -10.62 5.41 -12.61
N ALA A 155 -10.62 4.65 -13.71
CA ALA A 155 -9.43 3.92 -14.14
C ALA A 155 -8.26 4.87 -14.43
N ARG A 156 -8.52 6.03 -15.04
CA ARG A 156 -7.50 7.07 -15.21
C ARG A 156 -6.96 7.58 -13.87
N LEU A 157 -7.82 7.84 -12.88
CA LEU A 157 -7.37 8.30 -11.58
C LEU A 157 -6.45 7.29 -10.88
N VAL A 158 -6.70 5.98 -11.07
CA VAL A 158 -5.79 4.92 -10.62
C VAL A 158 -4.43 5.02 -11.32
N LEU A 159 -4.41 5.30 -12.62
CA LEU A 159 -3.17 5.50 -13.38
C LEU A 159 -2.43 6.78 -12.97
N ASP A 160 -3.14 7.87 -12.64
CA ASP A 160 -2.54 9.12 -12.16
C ASP A 160 -1.89 8.94 -10.76
N ALA A 161 -2.26 7.88 -10.02
CA ALA A 161 -1.65 7.53 -8.73
C ALA A 161 -0.37 6.70 -8.87
N TRP A 162 -0.06 6.17 -10.06
CA TRP A 162 1.08 5.29 -10.35
C TRP A 162 2.33 6.07 -10.77
#